data_AF-A0A914KD24-F1
#
_entry.id   AF-A0A914KD24-F1
#
_cell.length_a   1.000
_cell.length_b   1.000
_cell.length_c   1.000
_cell.angle_alpha   90.00
_cell.angle_beta   90.00
_cell.angle_gamma   90.00
#
_symmetry.space_group_name_H-M   'P 1'
#
loop_
_entity.id
_entity.type
_entity.pdbx_description
1 polymer ?
#
loop_
_entity_poly.entity_id
_entity_poly.type
_entity_poly.pdbx_seq_one_letter_code
_entity_poly.pdbx_strand_id
1 'polypeptide(L)'
;MFCLKVVVFIFVLGFGVDGLLRAARHSGFEGPGGLKEFFSAVKPIVDFFNDLNDSQTSSLLKIITNQNLTKSQIEQQLDQWASQQSTKIQQDYATAKNQIQVFEQNITKLFDEKAANLSSGAKDVYNQLKTIYLNDGLTELQQCEQTQNVMKNVNDASIKKELKKAFGIFPTCWKVGKKDFDGLGSIFGRDSGESK
;
A
#
# COMPACT_ATOMS: atom_id res chain seq x y z
N MET A 1 5.69 -6.05 -7.80
CA MET A 1 4.67 -6.09 -6.73
C MET A 1 5.12 -5.22 -5.56
N PHE A 2 4.76 -3.93 -5.54
CA PHE A 2 5.23 -3.01 -4.49
C PHE A 2 4.28 -1.87 -4.09
N CYS A 3 3.27 -1.55 -4.91
CA CYS A 3 2.38 -0.42 -4.65
C CYS A 3 1.50 -0.64 -3.41
N LEU A 4 1.24 -1.91 -3.05
CA LEU A 4 0.52 -2.25 -1.83
C LEU A 4 1.39 -2.09 -0.59
N LYS A 5 2.71 -2.28 -0.68
CA LYS A 5 3.62 -2.19 0.47
C LYS A 5 3.60 -0.80 1.07
N VAL A 6 3.70 0.21 0.20
CA VAL A 6 3.65 1.62 0.58
C VAL A 6 2.23 2.02 1.01
N VAL A 7 1.18 1.55 0.33
CA VAL A 7 -0.20 1.86 0.73
C VAL A 7 -0.60 1.21 2.04
N VAL A 8 -0.23 -0.05 2.31
CA VAL A 8 -0.49 -0.72 3.60
C VAL A 8 0.35 -0.08 4.70
N PHE A 9 1.64 0.20 4.44
CA PHE A 9 2.48 0.95 5.38
C PHE A 9 1.86 2.31 5.71
N ILE A 10 1.48 3.11 4.71
CA ILE A 10 0.88 4.44 4.94
C ILE A 10 -0.52 4.33 5.53
N PHE A 11 -1.34 3.32 5.20
CA PHE A 11 -2.66 3.16 5.81
C PHE A 11 -2.59 2.76 7.27
N VAL A 12 -1.68 1.84 7.63
CA VAL A 12 -1.42 1.45 9.02
C VAL A 12 -0.90 2.65 9.82
N LEU A 13 -0.03 3.46 9.22
CA LEU A 13 0.66 4.56 9.89
C LEU A 13 -0.10 5.90 9.89
N GLY A 14 -0.86 6.21 8.84
CA GLY A 14 -1.44 7.54 8.61
C GLY A 14 -2.93 7.68 8.93
N PHE A 15 -3.70 6.59 8.92
CA PHE A 15 -5.14 6.63 9.23
C PHE A 15 -5.51 5.83 10.49
N GLY A 16 -4.53 5.16 11.11
CA GLY A 16 -4.77 4.17 12.15
C GLY A 16 -5.58 2.97 11.63
N VAL A 17 -5.89 2.07 12.56
CA VAL A 17 -6.61 0.82 12.29
C VAL A 17 -7.98 1.08 11.64
N ASP A 18 -8.59 2.24 11.86
CA ASP A 18 -9.90 2.63 11.33
C ASP A 18 -9.91 2.95 9.83
N GLY A 19 -8.87 3.60 9.29
CA GLY A 19 -8.76 3.81 7.84
C GLY A 19 -8.53 2.51 7.09
N LEU A 20 -7.72 1.63 7.69
CA LEU A 20 -7.47 0.28 7.21
C LEU A 20 -8.76 -0.57 7.22
N LEU A 21 -9.57 -0.44 8.27
CA LEU A 21 -10.91 -1.06 8.39
C LEU A 21 -11.89 -0.57 7.32
N ARG A 22 -11.90 0.73 7.03
CA ARG A 22 -12.73 1.30 5.95
C ARG A 22 -12.29 0.80 4.58
N ALA A 23 -10.98 0.77 4.31
CA ALA A 23 -10.43 0.24 3.07
C ALA A 23 -10.79 -1.24 2.91
N ALA A 24 -10.62 -2.06 3.96
CA ALA A 24 -11.00 -3.47 3.96
C ALA A 24 -12.50 -3.65 3.70
N ARG A 25 -13.38 -2.91 4.40
CA ARG A 25 -14.84 -2.94 4.15
C ARG A 25 -15.19 -2.58 2.70
N HIS A 26 -14.61 -1.50 2.16
CA HIS A 26 -14.91 -1.07 0.79
C HIS A 26 -14.29 -1.96 -0.30
N SER A 27 -13.25 -2.73 0.03
CA SER A 27 -12.58 -3.64 -0.92
C SER A 27 -13.36 -4.93 -1.15
N GLY A 28 -14.52 -5.11 -0.51
CA GLY A 28 -15.31 -6.34 -0.61
C GLY A 28 -14.74 -7.49 0.21
N PHE A 29 -14.00 -7.21 1.28
CA PHE A 29 -13.72 -8.16 2.36
C PHE A 29 -14.98 -8.38 3.25
N GLU A 30 -16.16 -8.46 2.62
CA GLU A 30 -17.48 -8.58 3.25
C GLU A 30 -17.81 -10.05 3.55
N GLY A 31 -16.91 -10.71 4.28
CA GLY A 31 -17.13 -12.07 4.80
C GLY A 31 -16.76 -12.13 6.28
N PRO A 32 -17.47 -12.93 7.11
CA PRO A 32 -17.18 -13.06 8.54
C PRO A 32 -15.77 -13.57 8.88
N GLY A 33 -14.99 -14.04 7.89
CA GLY A 33 -13.55 -14.35 8.04
C GLY A 33 -12.60 -13.28 7.51
N GLY A 34 -13.08 -12.37 6.67
CA GLY A 34 -12.24 -11.53 5.84
C GLY A 34 -11.39 -10.52 6.60
N LEU A 35 -12.01 -9.76 7.52
CA LEU A 35 -11.28 -8.81 8.37
C LEU A 35 -10.29 -9.51 9.30
N LYS A 36 -10.65 -10.69 9.83
CA LYS A 36 -9.79 -11.45 10.74
C LYS A 36 -8.54 -11.95 10.01
N GLU A 37 -8.70 -12.47 8.79
CA GLU A 37 -7.56 -12.89 7.96
C GLU A 37 -6.70 -11.70 7.55
N PHE A 38 -7.32 -10.57 7.18
CA PHE A 38 -6.62 -9.34 6.90
C PHE A 38 -5.78 -8.87 8.10
N PHE A 39 -6.37 -8.82 9.31
CA PHE A 39 -5.66 -8.43 10.52
C PHE A 39 -4.55 -9.40 10.91
N SER A 40 -4.81 -10.70 10.78
CA SER A 40 -3.77 -11.72 10.97
C SER A 40 -2.63 -11.54 9.99
N ALA A 41 -2.95 -11.14 8.75
CA ALA A 41 -1.95 -10.91 7.72
C ALA A 41 -1.17 -9.61 7.93
N VAL A 42 -1.77 -8.55 8.50
CA VAL A 42 -1.02 -7.31 8.76
C VAL A 42 -0.32 -7.29 10.12
N LYS A 43 -0.65 -8.20 11.03
CA LYS A 43 -0.08 -8.23 12.38
C LYS A 43 1.46 -8.22 12.39
N PRO A 44 2.19 -9.05 11.62
CA PRO A 44 3.65 -9.03 11.64
C PRO A 44 4.24 -7.69 11.17
N ILE A 45 3.52 -6.98 10.30
CA ILE A 45 3.93 -5.64 9.83
C ILE A 45 3.77 -4.63 10.97
N VAL A 46 2.64 -4.67 11.67
CA VAL A 46 2.36 -3.81 12.83
C VAL A 46 3.36 -4.07 13.96
N ASP A 47 3.64 -5.35 14.26
CA ASP A 47 4.62 -5.74 15.28
C ASP A 47 6.01 -5.20 14.94
N PHE A 48 6.46 -5.37 13.69
CA PHE A 48 7.74 -4.83 13.21
C PHE A 48 7.84 -3.33 13.46
N PHE A 49 6.79 -2.56 13.16
CA PHE A 49 6.78 -1.11 13.42
C PHE A 49 6.84 -0.74 14.89
N ASN A 50 6.13 -1.47 15.74
CA ASN A 50 6.13 -1.23 17.19
C ASN A 50 7.48 -1.48 17.83
N ASP A 51 8.31 -2.33 17.20
CA ASP A 51 9.66 -2.65 17.67
C ASP A 51 10.73 -1.64 17.24
N LEU A 52 10.40 -0.70 16.35
CA LEU A 52 11.31 0.35 15.92
C LEU A 52 11.29 1.54 16.89
N ASN A 53 12.45 2.11 17.17
CA ASN A 53 12.53 3.42 17.82
C ASN A 53 12.27 4.57 16.83
N ASP A 54 12.11 5.79 17.33
CA ASP A 54 11.73 6.95 16.51
C ASP A 54 12.72 7.25 15.37
N SER A 55 14.03 7.06 15.62
CA SER A 55 15.07 7.26 14.61
C SER A 55 14.99 6.20 13.49
N GLN A 56 14.75 4.94 13.87
CA GLN A 56 14.55 3.84 12.94
C GLN A 56 13.28 4.02 12.12
N THR A 57 12.17 4.37 12.76
CA THR A 57 10.91 4.69 12.09
C THR A 57 11.07 5.86 11.11
N SER A 58 11.72 6.95 11.54
CA SER A 58 11.96 8.12 10.68
C SER A 58 12.82 7.78 9.46
N SER A 59 13.90 7.02 9.64
CA SER A 59 14.78 6.61 8.53
C SER A 59 14.07 5.67 7.55
N LEU A 60 13.31 4.70 8.05
CA LEU A 60 12.49 3.81 7.24
C LEU A 60 11.43 4.59 6.45
N LEU A 61 10.72 5.51 7.11
CA LEU A 61 9.69 6.36 6.50
C LEU A 61 10.26 7.20 5.35
N LYS A 62 11.46 7.76 5.50
CA LYS A 62 12.12 8.52 4.43
C LYS A 62 12.37 7.68 3.18
N ILE A 63 12.63 6.38 3.32
CA ILE A 63 12.84 5.47 2.19
C ILE A 63 11.51 5.20 1.50
N ILE A 64 10.48 4.77 2.24
CA ILE A 64 9.20 4.35 1.65
C ILE A 64 8.41 5.51 1.04
N THR A 65 8.62 6.74 1.52
CA THR A 65 7.91 7.95 1.05
C THR A 65 8.66 8.71 -0.04
N ASN A 66 9.82 8.19 -0.48
CA ASN A 66 10.61 8.84 -1.51
C ASN A 66 9.99 8.67 -2.90
N GLN A 67 9.30 9.71 -3.35
CA GLN A 67 8.59 9.76 -4.64
C GLN A 67 9.50 9.65 -5.87
N ASN A 68 10.81 9.85 -5.70
CA ASN A 68 11.78 9.76 -6.80
C ASN A 68 12.32 8.34 -6.99
N LEU A 69 12.07 7.44 -6.04
CA LEU A 69 12.50 6.06 -6.14
C LEU A 69 11.43 5.23 -6.84
N THR A 70 11.90 4.38 -7.74
CA THR A 70 11.09 3.27 -8.23
C THR A 70 10.85 2.28 -7.10
N LYS A 71 9.81 1.47 -7.25
CA LYS A 71 9.49 0.40 -6.31
C LYS A 71 10.66 -0.54 -6.02
N SER A 72 11.37 -0.97 -7.08
CA SER A 72 12.55 -1.82 -6.92
C SER A 72 13.68 -1.12 -6.15
N GLN A 73 13.87 0.19 -6.36
CA GLN A 73 14.86 0.97 -5.60
C GLN A 73 14.46 1.14 -4.14
N ILE A 74 13.17 1.33 -3.83
CA ILE A 74 12.68 1.34 -2.45
C ILE A 74 12.99 0.00 -1.79
N GLU A 75 12.73 -1.14 -2.45
CA GLU A 75 13.08 -2.46 -1.92
C GLU A 75 14.55 -2.58 -1.56
N GLN A 76 15.43 -2.22 -2.50
CA GLN A 76 16.87 -2.31 -2.31
C GLN A 76 17.34 -1.44 -1.14
N GLN A 77 16.79 -0.22 -1.01
CA GLN A 77 17.13 0.65 0.11
C GLN A 77 16.60 0.14 1.45
N LEU A 78 15.41 -0.47 1.48
CA LEU A 78 14.88 -1.10 2.68
C LEU A 78 15.71 -2.31 3.11
N ASP A 79 16.12 -3.16 2.16
CA ASP A 79 16.98 -4.31 2.41
C ASP A 79 18.34 -3.86 2.95
N GLN A 80 18.93 -2.83 2.35
CA GLN A 80 20.18 -2.23 2.81
C GLN A 80 20.02 -1.62 4.21
N TRP A 81 18.95 -0.86 4.46
CA TRP A 81 18.65 -0.28 5.77
C TRP A 81 18.50 -1.37 6.84
N ALA A 82 17.79 -2.45 6.54
CA ALA A 82 17.55 -3.56 7.46
C ALA A 82 18.87 -4.25 7.83
N SER A 83 19.76 -4.47 6.86
CA SER A 83 21.07 -5.10 7.09
C SER A 83 21.97 -4.36 8.09
N GLN A 84 21.70 -3.08 8.34
CA GLN A 84 22.43 -2.24 9.28
C GLN A 84 21.79 -2.22 10.68
N GLN A 85 20.64 -2.86 10.87
CA GLN A 85 19.94 -2.93 12.16
C GLN A 85 20.42 -4.11 13.02
N SER A 86 19.92 -4.20 14.25
CA SER A 86 20.17 -5.35 15.12
C SER A 86 19.61 -6.65 14.53
N THR A 87 20.16 -7.80 14.95
CA THR A 87 19.70 -9.13 14.48
C THR A 87 18.19 -9.33 14.65
N LYS A 88 17.62 -8.84 15.77
CA LYS A 88 16.17 -8.90 16.01
C LYS A 88 15.40 -8.14 14.93
N ILE A 89 15.77 -6.88 14.66
CA ILE A 89 15.08 -6.04 13.68
C ILE A 89 15.23 -6.60 12.26
N GLN A 90 16.38 -7.20 11.94
CA GLN A 90 16.57 -7.91 10.66
C GLN A 90 15.58 -9.06 10.48
N GLN A 91 15.37 -9.86 11.54
CA GLN A 91 14.42 -10.99 11.52
C GLN A 91 12.96 -10.50 11.44
N ASP A 92 12.62 -9.46 12.20
CA ASP A 92 11.28 -8.86 12.17
C ASP A 92 10.98 -8.25 10.80
N TYR A 93 11.95 -7.54 10.21
CA TYR A 93 11.84 -7.01 8.86
C TYR A 93 11.63 -8.11 7.81
N ALA A 94 12.42 -9.19 7.86
CA ALA A 94 12.26 -10.31 6.93
C ALA A 94 10.87 -10.97 7.05
N THR A 95 10.37 -11.10 8.28
CA THR A 95 9.03 -11.63 8.56
C THR A 95 7.95 -10.71 8.00
N ALA A 96 8.04 -9.41 8.28
CA ALA A 96 7.12 -8.41 7.73
C ALA A 96 7.17 -8.38 6.19
N LYS A 97 8.35 -8.42 5.59
CA LYS A 97 8.55 -8.44 4.12
C LYS A 97 7.86 -9.65 3.47
N ASN A 98 8.05 -10.85 4.01
CA ASN A 98 7.40 -12.06 3.51
C ASN A 98 5.87 -11.94 3.62
N GLN A 99 5.39 -11.42 4.74
CA GLN A 99 3.96 -11.30 4.97
C GLN A 99 3.30 -10.28 4.03
N ILE A 100 4.00 -9.19 3.71
CA ILE A 100 3.56 -8.23 2.70
C ILE A 100 3.46 -8.89 1.32
N GLN A 101 4.42 -9.74 0.93
CA GLN A 101 4.36 -10.45 -0.35
C GLN A 101 3.14 -11.38 -0.43
N VAL A 102 2.85 -12.12 0.65
CA VAL A 102 1.65 -12.97 0.73
C VAL A 102 0.38 -12.12 0.62
N PHE A 103 0.34 -10.98 1.31
CA PHE A 103 -0.79 -10.06 1.23
C PHE A 103 -0.99 -9.51 -0.19
N GLU A 104 0.08 -9.14 -0.88
CA GLU A 104 0.04 -8.68 -2.29
C GLU A 104 -0.48 -9.73 -3.25
N GLN A 105 -0.05 -10.99 -3.09
CA GLN A 105 -0.54 -12.11 -3.90
C GLN A 105 -2.04 -12.31 -3.67
N ASN A 106 -2.50 -12.26 -2.41
CA ASN A 106 -3.92 -12.41 -2.07
C ASN A 106 -4.78 -11.29 -2.64
N ILE A 107 -4.33 -10.03 -2.55
CA ILE A 107 -5.06 -8.89 -3.14
C ILE A 107 -5.07 -8.98 -4.67
N THR A 108 -3.95 -9.36 -5.28
CA THR A 108 -3.89 -9.54 -6.74
C THR A 108 -4.88 -10.61 -7.19
N LYS A 109 -4.90 -11.75 -6.50
CA LYS A 109 -5.85 -12.84 -6.76
C LYS A 109 -7.30 -12.40 -6.58
N LEU A 110 -7.63 -11.70 -5.50
CA LEU A 110 -8.95 -11.15 -5.27
C LEU A 110 -9.38 -10.22 -6.41
N PHE A 111 -8.47 -9.38 -6.90
CA PHE A 111 -8.76 -8.51 -8.04
C PHE A 111 -8.94 -9.28 -9.34
N ASP A 112 -8.16 -10.32 -9.58
CA ASP A 112 -8.31 -11.21 -10.74
C ASP A 112 -9.67 -11.94 -10.74
N GLU A 113 -10.09 -12.45 -9.57
CA GLU A 113 -11.39 -13.10 -9.39
C GLU A 113 -12.55 -12.13 -9.66
N LYS A 114 -12.45 -10.89 -9.19
CA LYS A 114 -13.44 -9.85 -9.49
C LYS A 114 -13.42 -9.45 -10.97
N ALA A 115 -12.23 -9.37 -11.57
CA ALA A 115 -12.06 -9.06 -12.98
C ALA A 115 -12.68 -10.12 -13.90
N ALA A 116 -12.75 -11.38 -13.46
CA ALA A 116 -13.37 -12.46 -14.22
C ALA A 116 -14.85 -12.20 -14.56
N ASN A 117 -15.55 -11.44 -13.71
CA ASN A 117 -16.97 -11.08 -13.90
C ASN A 117 -17.20 -9.81 -14.72
N LEU A 118 -16.13 -9.15 -15.17
CA LEU A 118 -16.23 -7.92 -15.95
C LEU A 118 -16.60 -8.18 -17.42
N SER A 119 -17.22 -7.18 -18.05
CA SER A 119 -17.37 -7.09 -19.51
C SER A 119 -15.99 -7.11 -20.21
N SER A 120 -15.96 -7.50 -21.50
CA SER A 120 -14.69 -7.59 -22.25
C SER A 120 -13.91 -6.26 -22.23
N GLY A 121 -14.59 -5.14 -22.49
CA GLY A 121 -13.95 -3.82 -22.47
C GLY A 121 -13.44 -3.44 -21.07
N ALA A 122 -14.17 -3.78 -20.01
CA ALA A 122 -13.69 -3.55 -18.65
C ALA A 122 -12.52 -4.46 -18.25
N LYS A 123 -12.48 -5.71 -18.73
CA LYS A 123 -11.32 -6.61 -18.58
C LYS A 123 -10.07 -6.05 -19.25
N ASP A 124 -10.21 -5.50 -20.45
CA ASP A 124 -9.07 -4.92 -21.17
C ASP A 124 -8.48 -3.73 -20.41
N VAL A 125 -9.35 -2.83 -19.90
CA VAL A 125 -8.91 -1.72 -19.05
C VAL A 125 -8.28 -2.23 -17.75
N TYR A 126 -8.89 -3.22 -17.10
CA TYR A 126 -8.34 -3.85 -15.90
C TYR A 126 -6.92 -4.40 -16.14
N ASN A 127 -6.69 -5.10 -17.26
CA ASN A 127 -5.39 -5.66 -17.59
C ASN A 127 -4.32 -4.57 -17.80
N GLN A 128 -4.69 -3.43 -18.39
CA GLN A 128 -3.78 -2.28 -18.49
C GLN A 128 -3.42 -1.74 -17.11
N LEU A 129 -4.41 -1.55 -16.23
CA LEU A 129 -4.21 -1.08 -14.87
C LEU A 129 -3.36 -2.06 -14.04
N LYS A 130 -3.60 -3.37 -14.18
CA LYS A 130 -2.83 -4.43 -13.54
C LYS A 130 -1.37 -4.41 -14.01
N THR A 131 -1.12 -4.24 -15.30
CA THR A 131 0.24 -4.14 -15.86
C THR A 131 1.01 -2.97 -15.25
N ILE A 132 0.38 -1.80 -15.17
CA ILE A 132 0.95 -0.61 -14.52
C ILE A 132 1.23 -0.89 -13.04
N TYR A 133 0.29 -1.53 -12.34
CA TYR A 133 0.41 -1.85 -10.93
C TYR A 133 1.57 -2.81 -10.60
N LEU A 134 1.75 -3.83 -11.44
CA LEU A 134 2.80 -4.85 -11.28
C LEU A 134 4.18 -4.37 -11.74
N ASN A 135 4.27 -3.24 -12.44
CA ASN A 135 5.55 -2.70 -12.89
C ASN A 135 6.35 -2.10 -11.72
N ASP A 136 7.47 -2.75 -11.39
CA ASP A 136 8.40 -2.34 -10.31
C ASP A 136 9.44 -1.29 -10.73
N GLY A 137 9.52 -1.00 -12.03
CA GLY A 137 10.36 0.06 -12.59
C GLY A 137 9.71 1.44 -12.58
N LEU A 138 8.46 1.56 -12.12
CA LEU A 138 7.78 2.85 -12.00
C LEU A 138 7.93 3.41 -10.59
N THR A 139 8.07 4.74 -10.50
CA THR A 139 7.81 5.47 -9.25
C THR A 139 6.31 5.51 -8.96
N GLU A 140 5.93 5.82 -7.72
CA GLU A 140 4.52 5.98 -7.35
C GLU A 140 3.83 7.07 -8.18
N LEU A 141 4.52 8.19 -8.45
CA LEU A 141 4.02 9.27 -9.28
C LEU A 141 3.78 8.81 -10.73
N GLN A 142 4.74 8.09 -11.32
CA GLN A 142 4.61 7.57 -12.69
C GLN A 142 3.47 6.54 -12.81
N GLN A 143 3.39 5.62 -11.86
CA GLN A 143 2.29 4.66 -11.78
C GLN A 143 0.95 5.38 -11.71
N CYS A 144 0.89 6.42 -10.90
CA CYS A 144 -0.30 7.23 -10.76
C CYS A 144 -0.69 7.92 -12.10
N GLU A 145 0.25 8.62 -12.73
CA GLU A 145 0.02 9.31 -14.01
C GLU A 145 -0.47 8.33 -15.08
N GLN A 146 0.16 7.16 -15.19
CA GLN A 146 -0.24 6.12 -16.15
C GLN A 146 -1.65 5.58 -15.84
N THR A 147 -1.97 5.34 -14.56
CA THR A 147 -3.31 4.92 -14.13
C THR A 147 -4.37 5.95 -14.50
N GLN A 148 -4.10 7.24 -14.26
CA GLN A 148 -5.01 8.33 -14.63
C GLN A 148 -5.19 8.42 -16.14
N ASN A 149 -4.11 8.28 -16.91
CA ASN A 149 -4.17 8.32 -18.36
C ASN A 149 -5.02 7.18 -18.93
N VAL A 150 -4.85 5.95 -18.43
CA VAL A 150 -5.72 4.82 -18.81
C VAL A 150 -7.18 5.15 -18.52
N MET A 151 -7.50 5.57 -17.30
CA MET A 151 -8.89 5.88 -16.91
C MET A 151 -9.50 7.08 -17.65
N LYS A 152 -8.68 8.08 -18.02
CA LYS A 152 -9.11 9.23 -18.82
C LYS A 152 -9.49 8.81 -20.23
N ASN A 153 -8.74 7.89 -20.83
CA ASN A 153 -8.95 7.41 -22.19
C ASN A 153 -10.12 6.42 -22.34
N VAL A 154 -10.65 5.90 -21.23
CA VAL A 154 -11.91 5.15 -21.26
C VAL A 154 -13.07 6.11 -21.57
N ASN A 155 -13.58 6.08 -22.80
CA ASN A 155 -14.71 6.93 -23.19
C ASN A 155 -16.06 6.37 -22.74
N ASP A 156 -16.14 5.06 -22.53
CA ASP A 156 -17.38 4.39 -22.12
C ASP A 156 -17.62 4.54 -20.60
N ALA A 157 -18.70 5.23 -20.24
CA ALA A 157 -19.11 5.42 -18.86
C ALA A 157 -19.54 4.11 -18.18
N SER A 158 -20.04 3.13 -18.94
CA SER A 158 -20.45 1.82 -18.42
C SER A 158 -19.25 1.04 -17.90
N ILE A 159 -18.15 1.02 -18.64
CA ILE A 159 -16.87 0.42 -18.24
C ILE A 159 -16.37 1.06 -16.94
N LYS A 160 -16.36 2.40 -16.85
CA LYS A 160 -15.94 3.10 -15.62
C LYS A 160 -16.80 2.74 -14.42
N LYS A 161 -18.12 2.65 -14.61
CA LYS A 161 -19.07 2.27 -13.55
C LYS A 161 -18.85 0.82 -13.10
N GLU A 162 -18.58 -0.08 -14.04
CA GLU A 162 -18.33 -1.49 -13.77
C GLU A 162 -17.04 -1.68 -12.96
N LEU A 163 -15.94 -1.06 -13.39
CA LEU A 163 -14.67 -1.04 -12.66
C LEU A 163 -14.83 -0.45 -11.25
N LYS A 164 -15.55 0.68 -11.12
CA LYS A 164 -15.85 1.28 -9.82
C LYS A 164 -16.71 0.39 -8.93
N LYS A 165 -17.65 -0.37 -9.50
CA LYS A 165 -18.49 -1.31 -8.75
C LYS A 165 -17.68 -2.51 -8.26
N ALA A 166 -16.81 -3.06 -9.11
CA ALA A 166 -16.02 -4.25 -8.79
C ALA A 166 -14.92 -3.93 -7.76
N PHE A 167 -14.18 -2.85 -7.96
CA PHE A 167 -12.99 -2.53 -7.17
C PHE A 167 -13.19 -1.38 -6.18
N GLY A 168 -14.36 -0.76 -6.17
CA GLY A 168 -14.66 0.40 -5.33
C GLY A 168 -13.97 1.67 -5.84
N ILE A 169 -13.46 2.47 -4.92
CA ILE A 169 -12.54 3.56 -5.25
C ILE A 169 -11.24 2.84 -5.66
N PHE A 170 -10.99 2.70 -6.97
CA PHE A 170 -9.63 2.45 -7.47
C PHE A 170 -8.73 3.36 -6.67
N PRO A 171 -7.67 2.87 -5.99
CA PRO A 171 -6.81 3.71 -5.17
C PRO A 171 -6.37 4.86 -6.05
N THR A 172 -7.11 5.96 -5.95
CA THR A 172 -6.93 7.12 -6.78
C THR A 172 -5.62 7.60 -6.23
N CYS A 173 -4.55 7.45 -7.02
CA CYS A 173 -3.44 8.38 -7.06
C CYS A 173 -3.54 9.33 -5.91
N TRP A 174 -3.06 8.90 -4.74
CA TRP A 174 -3.31 9.69 -3.56
C TRP A 174 -2.61 11.00 -3.91
N LYS A 175 -3.39 12.08 -4.04
CA LYS A 175 -2.83 13.43 -4.11
C LYS A 175 -2.27 13.67 -2.73
N VAL A 176 -1.18 12.96 -2.38
CA VAL A 176 -0.37 13.33 -1.26
C VAL A 176 0.37 14.54 -1.79
N GLY A 177 -0.24 15.71 -1.62
CA GLY A 177 0.52 16.92 -1.75
C GLY A 177 1.68 16.79 -0.76
N LYS A 178 2.87 17.26 -1.11
CA LYS A 178 4.04 17.26 -0.22
C LYS A 178 3.69 17.68 1.24
N LYS A 179 2.71 18.59 1.37
CA LYS A 179 2.14 19.10 2.61
C LYS A 179 1.46 18.06 3.52
N ASP A 180 0.90 17.00 2.97
CA ASP A 180 0.19 15.97 3.74
C ASP A 180 1.16 14.99 4.44
N PHE A 181 2.39 14.87 3.92
CA PHE A 181 3.45 14.06 4.53
C PHE A 181 4.18 14.78 5.67
N ASP A 182 4.36 16.11 5.56
CA ASP A 182 5.01 16.92 6.61
C ASP A 182 4.26 16.85 7.95
N GLY A 183 2.96 16.51 7.93
CA GLY A 183 2.13 16.31 9.12
C GLY A 183 2.17 14.91 9.74
N LEU A 184 2.70 13.88 9.08
CA LEU A 184 2.72 12.52 9.67
C LEU A 184 3.68 12.42 10.87
N GLY A 185 4.65 13.33 10.98
CA GLY A 185 5.54 13.41 12.14
C GLY A 185 4.82 13.70 13.46
N SER A 186 3.66 14.37 13.43
CA SER A 186 2.87 14.65 14.64
C SER A 186 1.92 13.51 15.03
N ILE A 187 1.55 12.62 14.10
CA ILE A 187 0.69 11.45 14.37
C ILE A 187 1.43 10.40 15.21
N PHE A 188 2.75 10.32 15.06
CA PHE A 188 3.63 9.51 15.92
C PHE A 188 4.13 10.27 17.14
N GLY A 189 3.52 11.42 17.47
CA GLY A 189 3.71 12.15 18.70
C GLY A 189 3.28 11.30 19.90
N ARG A 190 4.11 10.33 20.27
CA ARG A 190 4.31 9.95 21.65
C ARG A 190 4.70 11.26 22.32
N ASP A 191 3.79 11.83 23.11
CA ASP A 191 4.10 12.98 23.97
C ASP A 191 5.33 12.59 24.79
N SER A 192 6.52 12.98 24.31
CA SER A 192 7.73 12.96 25.09
C SER A 192 7.53 14.06 26.10
N GLY A 193 6.86 13.71 27.20
CA GLY A 193 6.67 14.59 28.34
C GLY A 193 8.02 15.17 28.72
N GLU A 194 8.22 16.44 28.41
CA GLU A 194 9.27 17.25 29.00
C GLU A 194 9.07 17.19 30.52
N SER A 195 9.85 16.34 31.17
CA SER A 195 10.12 16.52 32.60
C SER A 195 10.95 17.78 32.75
N LYS A 196 10.28 18.82 33.25
CA LYS A 196 10.93 20.02 33.80
C LYS A 196 11.81 19.65 34.99
#